data_AF-D9UIV0-F1
#
_entry.id   AF-D9UIV0-F1
#
_cell.length_a   1.000
_cell.length_b   1.000
_cell.length_c   1.000
_cell.angle_alpha   90.00
_cell.angle_beta   90.00
_cell.angle_gamma   90.00
#
_symmetry.space_group_name_H-M   'P 1'
#
loop_
_entity.id
_entity.type
_entity.pdbx_description
1 polymer ?
#
loop_
_entity_poly.entity_id
_entity_poly.type
_entity_poly.pdbx_seq_one_letter_code
_entity_poly.pdbx_strand_id
1 'polypeptide(L)'
;MPRLSEVTAALDALWPAHRAESWDAVGTVVGDPGAEVRRVLFAVDPVHEIAEEAVRLGADLLVTHHPLYLRGTTTVSAATFKGRVVHDLIKHDIALHVAHTNADSADPGVSDALAGALGLRVLGPLVPDTSDPEGRRGLGRVCEPTPPR
;
A
#
# COMPACT_ATOMS: atom_id res chain seq x y z
N MET A 1 2.09 22.54 -4.07
CA MET A 1 1.90 21.36 -3.20
C MET A 1 2.89 20.28 -3.63
N PRO A 2 3.18 19.23 -2.84
CA PRO A 2 4.04 18.15 -3.35
C PRO A 2 3.37 17.49 -4.55
N ARG A 3 4.17 17.09 -5.54
CA ARG A 3 3.71 16.32 -6.69
C ARG A 3 3.51 14.87 -6.31
N LEU A 4 2.67 14.16 -7.05
CA LEU A 4 2.46 12.72 -6.86
C LEU A 4 3.80 11.97 -6.87
N SER A 5 4.72 12.30 -7.78
CA SER A 5 6.05 11.70 -7.83
C SER A 5 6.87 11.88 -6.55
N GLU A 6 6.72 13.01 -5.87
CA GLU A 6 7.42 13.30 -4.61
C GLU A 6 6.80 12.50 -3.46
N VAL A 7 5.47 12.40 -3.43
CA VAL A 7 4.75 11.59 -2.44
C VAL A 7 5.08 10.11 -2.63
N THR A 8 5.03 9.59 -3.86
CA THR A 8 5.35 8.18 -4.12
C THR A 8 6.83 7.87 -3.87
N ALA A 9 7.75 8.81 -4.11
CA ALA A 9 9.15 8.64 -3.73
C ALA A 9 9.33 8.53 -2.20
N ALA A 10 8.54 9.27 -1.41
CA ALA A 10 8.52 9.13 0.04
C ALA A 10 7.94 7.77 0.47
N LEU A 11 6.89 7.29 -0.19
CA LEU A 11 6.35 5.94 0.03
C LEU A 11 7.37 4.85 -0.34
N ASP A 12 8.07 4.98 -1.47
CA ASP A 12 9.11 4.05 -1.91
C ASP A 12 10.33 4.05 -0.96
N ALA A 13 10.60 5.13 -0.24
CA ALA A 13 11.64 5.15 0.79
C ALA A 13 11.24 4.30 2.02
N LEU A 14 9.94 4.21 2.33
CA LEU A 14 9.40 3.37 3.39
C LEU A 14 9.24 1.92 2.94
N TRP A 15 8.68 1.74 1.74
CA TRP A 15 8.30 0.45 1.16
C TRP A 15 8.88 0.30 -0.25
N PRO A 16 10.20 0.12 -0.40
CA PRO A 16 10.83 0.04 -1.71
C PRO A 16 10.23 -1.08 -2.56
N ALA A 17 9.85 -0.76 -3.81
CA ALA A 17 9.22 -1.73 -4.71
C ALA A 17 10.04 -3.00 -4.95
N HIS A 18 11.39 -2.90 -4.94
CA HIS A 18 12.29 -4.04 -5.11
C HIS A 18 12.25 -5.04 -3.93
N ARG A 19 11.60 -4.69 -2.81
CA ARG A 19 11.40 -5.57 -1.66
C ARG A 19 10.05 -6.31 -1.69
N ALA A 20 9.21 -6.04 -2.70
CA ALA A 20 8.02 -6.84 -2.92
C ALA A 20 8.41 -8.25 -3.38
N GLU A 21 7.55 -9.22 -3.09
CA GLU A 21 7.68 -10.58 -3.59
C GLU A 21 7.69 -10.63 -5.11
N SER A 22 8.42 -11.60 -5.68
CA SER A 22 8.63 -11.70 -7.14
C SER A 22 7.35 -11.85 -7.97
N TRP A 23 6.26 -12.31 -7.38
CA TRP A 23 4.96 -12.48 -8.02
C TRP A 23 4.03 -11.26 -7.86
N ASP A 24 4.44 -10.29 -7.06
CA ASP A 24 3.61 -9.18 -6.62
C ASP A 24 3.56 -8.02 -7.63
N ALA A 25 2.60 -7.13 -7.44
CA ALA A 25 2.38 -5.94 -8.27
C ALA A 25 2.12 -4.70 -7.40
N VAL A 26 3.19 -3.99 -7.05
CA VAL A 26 3.17 -2.77 -6.23
C VAL A 26 3.42 -1.51 -7.06
N GLY A 27 3.20 -0.34 -6.47
CA GLY A 27 3.43 0.96 -7.10
C GLY A 27 2.16 1.64 -7.62
N THR A 28 2.35 2.69 -8.41
CA THR A 28 1.24 3.51 -8.92
C THR A 28 0.48 2.80 -10.04
N VAL A 29 -0.82 2.58 -9.83
CA VAL A 29 -1.74 1.92 -10.77
C VAL A 29 -2.46 2.95 -11.66
N VAL A 30 -2.84 4.10 -11.08
CA VAL A 30 -3.51 5.21 -11.75
C VAL A 30 -2.91 6.52 -11.22
N GLY A 31 -2.72 7.52 -12.09
CA GLY A 31 -2.32 8.86 -11.68
C GLY A 31 -1.30 9.51 -12.61
N ASP A 32 -1.22 10.83 -12.56
CA ASP A 32 -0.18 11.62 -13.23
C ASP A 32 0.92 11.98 -12.22
N PRO A 33 2.19 11.58 -12.42
CA PRO A 33 3.30 11.94 -11.55
C PRO A 33 3.44 13.45 -11.28
N GLY A 34 2.96 14.30 -12.20
CA GLY A 34 2.98 15.75 -12.07
C GLY A 34 1.81 16.35 -11.29
N ALA A 35 0.77 15.58 -10.98
CA ALA A 35 -0.41 16.06 -10.25
C ALA A 35 -0.05 16.49 -8.82
N GLU A 36 -0.71 17.53 -8.31
CA GLU A 36 -0.53 17.97 -6.93
C GLU A 36 -1.28 17.06 -5.95
N VAL A 37 -0.65 16.71 -4.83
CA VAL A 37 -1.27 15.91 -3.76
C VAL A 37 -1.40 16.73 -2.49
N ARG A 38 -2.62 16.87 -1.98
CA ARG A 38 -2.96 17.60 -0.74
C ARG A 38 -3.57 16.68 0.30
N ARG A 39 -4.33 15.67 -0.14
CA ARG A 39 -5.01 14.72 0.73
C ARG A 39 -4.77 13.30 0.24
N VAL A 40 -4.30 12.46 1.17
CA VAL A 40 -4.06 11.03 0.94
C VAL A 40 -5.06 10.23 1.77
N LEU A 41 -5.75 9.28 1.15
CA LEU A 41 -6.58 8.28 1.82
C LEU A 41 -5.81 6.95 1.85
N PHE A 42 -5.73 6.31 3.02
CA PHE A 42 -5.19 4.95 3.16
C PHE A 42 -6.33 3.95 3.33
N ALA A 43 -6.26 2.82 2.64
CA ALA A 43 -7.23 1.72 2.76
C ALA A 43 -6.55 0.35 2.58
N VAL A 44 -7.27 -0.73 2.91
CA VAL A 44 -6.78 -2.09 2.64
C VAL A 44 -7.03 -2.47 1.18
N ASP A 45 -8.29 -2.39 0.74
CA ASP A 45 -8.71 -2.81 -0.60
C ASP A 45 -9.17 -1.64 -1.48
N PRO A 46 -8.80 -1.60 -2.78
CA PRO A 46 -9.29 -0.62 -3.73
C PRO A 46 -10.66 -1.03 -4.31
N VAL A 47 -11.66 -1.20 -3.44
CA VAL A 47 -13.05 -1.48 -3.84
C VAL A 47 -13.79 -0.21 -4.23
N HIS A 48 -14.96 -0.36 -4.87
CA HIS A 48 -15.75 0.76 -5.38
C HIS A 48 -16.17 1.71 -4.26
N GLU A 49 -16.55 1.18 -3.10
CA GLU A 49 -16.95 1.94 -1.92
C GLU A 49 -15.81 2.84 -1.40
N ILE A 50 -14.56 2.37 -1.51
CA ILE A 50 -13.36 3.13 -1.13
C ILE A 50 -13.02 4.18 -2.20
N ALA A 51 -13.24 3.88 -3.47
CA ALA A 51 -13.12 4.88 -4.53
C ALA A 51 -14.15 6.01 -4.35
N GLU A 52 -15.40 5.68 -4.04
CA GLU A 52 -16.42 6.68 -3.70
C GLU A 52 -16.08 7.48 -2.44
N GLU A 53 -15.48 6.82 -1.43
CA GLU A 53 -14.98 7.50 -0.24
C GLU A 53 -13.89 8.51 -0.56
N ALA A 54 -12.91 8.12 -1.39
CA ALA A 54 -11.85 9.01 -1.84
C ALA A 54 -12.43 10.26 -2.53
N VAL A 55 -13.44 10.08 -3.38
CA VAL A 55 -14.15 11.19 -4.04
C VAL A 55 -14.87 12.07 -3.04
N ARG A 56 -15.66 11.50 -2.11
CA ARG A 56 -16.39 12.27 -1.08
C ARG A 56 -15.45 13.07 -0.19
N LEU A 57 -14.30 12.50 0.15
CA LEU A 57 -13.28 13.15 0.96
C LEU A 57 -12.43 14.13 0.14
N GLY A 58 -12.54 14.17 -1.19
CA GLY A 58 -11.68 14.98 -2.05
C GLY A 58 -10.20 14.62 -1.87
N ALA A 59 -9.90 13.32 -1.81
CA ALA A 59 -8.53 12.82 -1.81
C ALA A 59 -7.92 12.97 -3.21
N ASP A 60 -6.64 13.32 -3.27
CA ASP A 60 -5.89 13.38 -4.54
C ASP A 60 -5.08 12.08 -4.76
N LEU A 61 -4.88 11.28 -3.69
CA LEU A 61 -4.21 9.99 -3.73
C LEU A 61 -4.90 8.99 -2.79
N LEU A 62 -5.20 7.81 -3.32
CA LEU A 62 -5.58 6.61 -2.58
C LEU A 62 -4.38 5.67 -2.51
N VAL A 63 -3.96 5.30 -1.30
CA VAL A 63 -2.93 4.28 -1.05
C VAL A 63 -3.61 3.03 -0.53
N THR A 64 -3.45 1.89 -1.22
CA THR A 64 -4.01 0.61 -0.78
C THR A 64 -2.97 -0.43 -0.48
N HIS A 65 -3.29 -1.34 0.45
CA HIS A 65 -2.44 -2.49 0.72
C HIS A 65 -2.56 -3.53 -0.39
N HIS A 66 -3.77 -3.96 -0.72
CA HIS A 66 -3.98 -4.95 -1.78
C HIS A 66 -3.96 -4.31 -3.18
N PRO A 67 -3.36 -4.99 -4.18
CA PRO A 67 -3.36 -4.52 -5.56
C PRO A 67 -4.73 -4.67 -6.22
N LEU A 68 -5.19 -3.61 -6.90
CA LEU A 68 -6.35 -3.71 -7.79
C LEU A 68 -6.10 -4.73 -8.92
N TYR A 69 -4.88 -4.71 -9.47
CA TYR A 69 -4.41 -5.62 -10.51
C TYR A 69 -3.14 -6.35 -10.06
N LEU A 70 -3.29 -7.61 -9.64
CA LEU A 70 -2.14 -8.48 -9.32
C LEU A 70 -1.45 -9.04 -10.59
N ARG A 71 -2.09 -8.92 -11.75
CA ARG A 71 -1.59 -9.34 -13.06
C ARG A 71 -1.98 -8.29 -14.09
N GLY A 72 -1.30 -8.30 -15.24
CA GLY A 72 -1.63 -7.43 -16.37
C GLY A 72 -3.11 -7.49 -16.75
N THR A 73 -3.70 -6.33 -17.05
CA THR A 73 -5.09 -6.21 -17.50
C THR A 73 -5.17 -5.96 -18.99
N THR A 74 -6.11 -6.63 -19.67
CA THR A 74 -6.39 -6.42 -21.09
C THR A 74 -7.56 -5.44 -21.32
N THR A 75 -8.27 -5.05 -20.26
CA THR A 75 -9.40 -4.13 -20.32
C THR A 75 -9.52 -3.29 -19.06
N VAL A 76 -10.00 -2.07 -19.22
CA VAL A 76 -10.38 -1.15 -18.12
C VAL A 76 -11.84 -0.72 -18.26
N SER A 77 -12.66 -1.45 -19.00
CA SER A 77 -14.07 -1.10 -19.21
C SER A 77 -14.83 -0.90 -17.90
N ALA A 78 -15.53 0.24 -17.78
CA ALA A 78 -16.41 0.55 -16.64
C ALA A 78 -17.59 -0.44 -16.47
N ALA A 79 -17.80 -1.35 -17.41
CA ALA A 79 -18.73 -2.47 -17.24
C ALA A 79 -18.22 -3.54 -16.25
N THR A 80 -16.92 -3.53 -15.93
CA THR A 80 -16.31 -4.42 -14.94
C THR A 80 -16.08 -3.70 -13.62
N PHE A 81 -16.00 -4.46 -12.52
CA PHE A 81 -15.70 -3.90 -11.20
C PHE A 81 -14.38 -3.10 -11.19
N LYS A 82 -13.27 -3.72 -11.62
CA LYS A 82 -11.95 -3.06 -11.61
C LYS A 82 -11.91 -1.85 -12.54
N GLY A 83 -12.50 -1.98 -13.74
CA GLY A 83 -12.58 -0.87 -14.68
C GLY A 83 -13.43 0.29 -14.15
N ARG A 84 -14.53 0.02 -13.43
CA ARG A 84 -15.32 1.08 -12.79
C ARG A 84 -14.51 1.87 -11.77
N VAL A 85 -13.77 1.17 -10.88
CA VAL A 85 -12.84 1.80 -9.94
C VAL A 85 -11.83 2.70 -10.67
N VAL A 86 -11.16 2.18 -11.71
CA VAL A 86 -10.20 2.97 -12.51
C VAL A 86 -10.87 4.20 -13.13
N HIS A 87 -12.04 4.05 -13.73
CA HIS A 87 -12.76 5.15 -14.36
C HIS A 87 -13.18 6.23 -13.35
N ASP A 88 -13.65 5.83 -12.17
CA ASP A 88 -14.09 6.78 -11.14
C ASP A 88 -12.89 7.55 -10.58
N LEU A 89 -11.76 6.88 -10.31
CA LEU A 89 -10.54 7.53 -9.86
C LEU A 89 -9.99 8.52 -10.90
N ILE A 90 -9.91 8.12 -12.18
CA ILE A 90 -9.44 8.98 -13.27
C ILE A 90 -10.32 10.22 -13.44
N LYS A 91 -11.65 10.07 -13.40
CA LYS A 91 -12.59 11.19 -13.61
C LYS A 91 -12.55 12.26 -12.52
N HIS A 92 -12.01 11.91 -11.35
CA HIS A 92 -11.92 12.81 -10.20
C HIS A 92 -10.46 13.17 -9.86
N ASP A 93 -9.53 12.91 -10.80
CA ASP A 93 -8.10 13.21 -10.65
C ASP A 93 -7.46 12.57 -9.41
N ILE A 94 -7.91 11.37 -9.03
CA ILE A 94 -7.41 10.63 -7.87
C ILE A 94 -6.42 9.57 -8.33
N ALA A 95 -5.19 9.63 -7.82
CA ALA A 95 -4.20 8.59 -8.04
C ALA A 95 -4.46 7.35 -7.17
N LEU A 96 -4.01 6.18 -7.61
CA LEU A 96 -3.99 4.94 -6.83
C LEU A 96 -2.56 4.41 -6.76
N HIS A 97 -2.05 4.20 -5.55
CA HIS A 97 -0.75 3.60 -5.30
C HIS A 97 -0.88 2.39 -4.38
N VAL A 98 -0.14 1.32 -4.68
CA VAL A 98 -0.23 0.04 -3.96
C VAL A 98 1.07 -0.22 -3.19
N ALA A 99 0.93 -0.53 -1.90
CA ALA A 99 2.02 -1.03 -1.06
C ALA A 99 1.57 -2.34 -0.38
N HIS A 100 1.97 -3.46 -0.97
CA HIS A 100 1.53 -4.81 -0.61
C HIS A 100 2.63 -5.55 0.16
N THR A 101 3.27 -6.55 -0.44
CA THR A 101 4.28 -7.36 0.27
C THR A 101 5.55 -6.58 0.64
N ASN A 102 5.87 -5.48 -0.07
CA ASN A 102 6.91 -4.54 0.32
C ASN A 102 6.60 -3.82 1.65
N ALA A 103 5.33 -3.59 1.96
CA ALA A 103 4.89 -3.04 3.24
C ALA A 103 4.78 -4.12 4.33
N ASP A 104 4.49 -5.37 3.96
CA ASP A 104 4.55 -6.50 4.89
C ASP A 104 5.96 -6.81 5.38
N SER A 105 6.94 -6.72 4.46
CA SER A 105 8.34 -7.05 4.75
C SER A 105 9.12 -5.92 5.44
N ALA A 106 8.58 -4.70 5.45
CA ALA A 106 9.20 -3.51 6.01
C ALA A 106 9.36 -3.58 7.54
N ASP A 107 10.26 -2.76 8.08
CA ASP A 107 10.48 -2.57 9.52
C ASP A 107 10.52 -1.07 9.85
N PRO A 108 9.52 -0.51 10.56
CA PRO A 108 8.24 -1.16 10.88
C PRO A 108 7.34 -1.29 9.63
N GLY A 109 6.58 -2.38 9.55
CA GLY A 109 5.63 -2.69 8.48
C GLY A 109 4.23 -3.05 8.98
N VAL A 110 3.39 -3.60 8.09
CA VAL A 110 2.00 -3.95 8.39
C VAL A 110 1.89 -4.93 9.57
N SER A 111 2.78 -5.93 9.61
CA SER A 111 2.79 -6.92 10.70
C SER A 111 3.21 -6.32 12.05
N ASP A 112 4.07 -5.30 12.08
CA ASP A 112 4.43 -4.58 13.31
C ASP A 112 3.26 -3.74 13.82
N ALA A 113 2.52 -3.09 12.91
CA ALA A 113 1.31 -2.35 13.26
C ALA A 113 0.24 -3.27 13.88
N LEU A 114 0.04 -4.46 13.31
CA LEU A 114 -0.86 -5.48 13.87
C LEU A 114 -0.37 -5.96 15.24
N ALA A 115 0.93 -6.26 15.39
CA ALA A 115 1.49 -6.64 16.68
C ALA A 115 1.26 -5.55 17.75
N GLY A 116 1.48 -4.28 17.39
CA GLY A 116 1.22 -3.14 18.26
C GLY A 116 -0.25 -3.03 18.67
N ALA A 117 -1.19 -3.21 17.72
CA ALA A 117 -2.63 -3.19 18.00
C ALA A 117 -3.09 -4.31 18.96
N LEU A 118 -2.40 -5.46 18.91
CA LEU A 118 -2.66 -6.60 19.80
C LEU A 118 -1.88 -6.54 21.12
N GLY A 119 -1.06 -5.52 21.35
CA GLY A 119 -0.20 -5.42 22.54
C GLY A 119 0.87 -6.51 22.59
N LEU A 120 1.40 -6.90 21.43
CA LEU A 120 2.44 -7.91 21.31
C LEU A 120 3.82 -7.28 21.14
N ARG A 121 4.84 -7.91 21.72
CA ARG A 121 6.24 -7.57 21.49
C ARG A 121 6.81 -8.39 20.34
N VAL A 122 7.31 -7.71 19.33
CA VAL A 122 7.95 -8.33 18.15
C VAL A 122 9.32 -8.89 18.54
N LEU A 123 9.58 -10.14 18.18
CA LEU A 123 10.87 -10.82 18.36
C LEU A 123 11.70 -10.83 17.07
N GLY A 124 11.04 -10.76 15.92
CA GLY A 124 11.64 -10.76 14.60
C GLY A 124 10.66 -11.19 13.51
N PRO A 125 11.11 -11.23 12.25
CA PRO A 125 10.30 -11.70 11.12
C PRO A 125 10.02 -13.21 11.20
N LEU A 126 8.86 -13.64 10.69
CA LEU A 126 8.54 -15.07 10.57
C LEU A 126 9.36 -15.72 9.43
N VAL A 127 9.47 -15.02 8.30
CA VAL A 127 10.32 -15.38 7.17
C VAL A 127 11.33 -14.24 6.98
N PRO A 128 12.59 -14.40 7.45
CA PRO A 128 13.59 -13.33 7.40
C PRO A 128 13.99 -12.93 5.97
N ASP A 129 14.18 -11.63 5.76
CA ASP A 129 14.89 -11.09 4.60
C ASP A 129 16.39 -11.39 4.73
N THR A 130 16.92 -12.29 3.92
CA THR A 130 18.35 -12.69 3.97
C THR A 130 19.31 -11.58 3.54
N SER A 131 18.81 -10.52 2.92
CA SER A 131 19.58 -9.34 2.57
C SER A 131 19.64 -8.29 3.68
N ASP A 132 18.89 -8.47 4.78
CA ASP A 132 18.89 -7.55 5.91
C ASP A 132 19.94 -7.91 6.97
N PRO A 133 21.05 -7.17 7.08
CA PRO A 133 22.07 -7.46 8.09
C PRO A 133 21.57 -7.23 9.52
N GLU A 134 20.52 -6.41 9.70
CA GLU A 134 19.93 -6.14 11.01
C GLU A 134 18.88 -7.19 11.40
N GLY A 135 18.46 -8.05 10.45
CA GLY A 135 17.52 -9.15 10.66
C GLY A 135 16.13 -8.71 11.13
N ARG A 136 15.74 -7.45 10.88
CA ARG A 136 14.46 -6.89 11.33
C ARG A 136 13.38 -6.97 10.26
N ARG A 137 13.77 -7.01 8.98
CA ARG A 137 12.87 -7.13 7.83
C ARG A 137 12.56 -8.57 7.45
N GLY A 138 11.40 -8.77 6.83
CA GLY A 138 10.92 -10.07 6.39
C GLY A 138 9.40 -10.20 6.54
N LEU A 139 8.81 -11.25 5.97
CA LEU A 139 7.37 -11.46 6.02
C LEU A 139 6.91 -11.98 7.38
N GLY A 140 5.76 -11.48 7.84
CA GLY A 140 5.14 -11.85 9.11
C GLY A 140 6.00 -11.51 10.33
N ARG A 141 5.47 -11.73 11.53
CA ARG A 141 6.20 -11.54 12.79
C ARG A 141 6.03 -12.72 13.74
N VAL A 142 7.11 -13.07 14.41
CA VAL A 142 7.07 -13.88 15.63
C VAL A 142 6.99 -12.92 16.80
N CYS A 143 5.98 -13.11 17.64
CA CYS A 143 5.68 -12.21 18.73
C CYS A 143 5.44 -12.96 20.03
N GLU A 144 5.57 -12.25 21.15
CA GLU A 144 5.11 -12.70 22.47
C GLU A 144 4.15 -11.68 23.09
N PRO A 145 3.28 -12.09 24.03
CA PRO A 145 2.46 -11.15 24.79
C PRO A 145 3.33 -10.13 25.53
N THR A 146 2.94 -8.86 25.53
CA THR A 146 3.57 -7.88 26.42
C THR A 146 3.24 -8.25 27.87
N PRO A 147 4.22 -8.30 28.79
CA PRO A 147 3.94 -8.57 30.20
C PRO A 147 2.88 -7.61 30.75
N PRO A 148 1.94 -8.07 31.59
CA PRO A 148 1.02 -7.17 32.26
C PRO A 148 1.83 -6.13 33.06
N ARG A 149 1.43 -4.85 32.93
CA ARG A 149 2.00 -3.74 33.70
C ARG A 149 1.69 -3.87 35.19
#